data_AF-A0A920NQG4-F1
#
_entry.id   AF-A0A920NQG4-F1
#
_cell.length_a   1.000
_cell.length_b   1.000
_cell.length_c   1.000
_cell.angle_alpha   90.00
_cell.angle_beta   90.00
_cell.angle_gamma   90.00
#
_symmetry.space_group_name_H-M   'P 1'
#
loop_
_entity.id
_entity.type
_entity.pdbx_description
1 polymer ?
#
loop_
_entity_poly.entity_id
_entity_poly.type
_entity_poly.pdbx_seq_one_letter_code
_entity_poly.pdbx_strand_id
1 'polypeptide(L)' 'MDGTKEFIEGVPNFVVSVALVESGTSIVGVLFNPVTNETFTAAQGEGLN' A
#
# COMPACT_ATOMS: atom_id res chain seq x y z
N MET A 1 0.62 -5.30 -6.32
CA MET A 1 -0.28 -4.38 -7.03
C MET A 1 -1.68 -4.79 -6.64
N ASP A 2 -2.42 -3.88 -6.04
CA ASP A 2 -3.82 -4.06 -5.68
C ASP A 2 -4.67 -3.12 -6.56
N GLY A 3 -5.85 -3.57 -6.99
CA GLY A 3 -6.66 -2.86 -7.99
C GLY A 3 -6.27 -3.17 -9.45
N THR A 4 -6.02 -4.45 -9.79
CA THR A 4 -5.58 -4.85 -11.15
C THR A 4 -6.60 -4.46 -12.23
N LYS A 5 -7.90 -4.52 -11.94
CA LYS A 5 -8.95 -4.12 -12.88
C LYS A 5 -8.88 -2.61 -13.13
N GLU A 6 -8.78 -1.83 -12.07
CA GLU A 6 -8.70 -0.37 -12.11
C GLU A 6 -7.46 0.08 -12.87
N PHE A 7 -6.32 -0.61 -12.69
CA PHE A 7 -5.12 -0.40 -13.48
C PHE A 7 -5.35 -0.65 -14.98
N ILE A 8 -6.00 -1.76 -15.35
CA ILE A 8 -6.33 -2.09 -16.74
C ILE A 8 -7.30 -1.07 -17.36
N GLU A 9 -8.27 -0.60 -16.58
CA GLU A 9 -9.29 0.37 -17.01
C GLU A 9 -8.79 1.82 -16.97
N GLY A 10 -7.58 2.08 -16.47
CA GLY A 10 -7.00 3.43 -16.39
C GLY A 10 -7.63 4.31 -15.31
N VAL A 11 -8.29 3.72 -14.32
CA VAL A 11 -8.91 4.42 -13.19
C VAL A 11 -7.86 4.55 -12.06
N PRO A 12 -7.72 5.73 -11.40
CA PRO A 12 -6.63 5.98 -10.45
C PRO A 12 -6.78 5.26 -9.08
N ASN A 13 -7.59 4.20 -8.99
CA ASN A 13 -7.91 3.48 -7.77
C ASN A 13 -7.11 2.16 -7.66
N PHE A 14 -5.80 2.24 -7.82
CA PHE A 14 -4.88 1.11 -7.64
C PHE A 14 -3.64 1.54 -6.85
N VAL A 15 -2.99 0.59 -6.18
CA VAL A 15 -1.81 0.86 -5.35
C VAL A 15 -0.72 -0.20 -5.51
N VAL A 16 0.51 0.21 -5.24
CA VAL A 16 1.62 -0.69 -4.91
C VAL A 16 1.59 -0.92 -3.40
N SER A 17 1.40 -2.17 -3.00
CA SER A 17 1.36 -2.59 -1.60
C SER A 17 2.64 -3.33 -1.22
N VAL A 18 3.30 -2.92 -0.14
CA VAL A 18 4.52 -3.55 0.39
C VAL A 18 4.33 -3.78 1.90
N ALA A 19 4.74 -4.95 2.39
CA ALA A 19 4.74 -5.26 3.81
C ALA A 19 6.10 -5.85 4.23
N LEU A 20 6.58 -5.45 5.41
CA LEU A 20 7.70 -6.10 6.08
C LEU A 20 7.14 -7.05 7.13
N VAL A 21 7.49 -8.34 6.99
CA VAL A 21 7.05 -9.39 7.91
C VAL A 21 8.26 -9.92 8.67
N GLU A 22 8.17 -9.89 10.00
CA GLU A 22 9.15 -10.47 10.91
C GLU A 22 8.48 -11.55 11.75
N SER A 23 9.07 -12.75 11.78
CA SER A 23 8.54 -13.90 12.56
C SER A 23 7.05 -14.19 12.29
N GLY A 24 6.61 -14.03 11.03
CA GLY A 24 5.21 -14.24 10.62
C GLY A 24 4.25 -13.10 10.97
N THR A 25 4.73 -12.03 11.60
CA THR A 25 3.95 -10.83 11.94
C THR A 25 4.31 -9.66 11.02
N SER A 26 3.31 -9.00 10.44
CA SER A 26 3.54 -7.78 9.65
C SER A 26 3.85 -6.61 10.59
N ILE A 27 5.05 -6.05 10.48
CA ILE A 27 5.53 -4.96 11.34
C ILE A 27 5.50 -3.58 10.66
N VAL A 28 5.52 -3.54 9.32
CA VAL A 28 5.38 -2.32 8.50
C VAL A 28 4.51 -2.61 7.28
N GLY A 29 3.65 -1.67 6.90
CA GLY A 29 2.86 -1.68 5.67
C GLY A 29 2.94 -0.33 4.95
N VAL A 30 3.04 -0.38 3.62
CA VAL A 30 3.06 0.80 2.74
C VAL A 30 2.10 0.58 1.58
N LEU A 31 1.25 1.57 1.33
CA LEU A 31 0.42 1.66 0.13
C LEU A 31 0.82 2.92 -0.63
N PHE A 32 1.18 2.78 -1.89
CA PHE A 32 1.55 3.90 -2.75
C PHE A 32 0.65 3.94 -3.98
N ASN A 33 -0.04 5.07 -4.19
CA ASN A 33 -0.77 5.36 -5.42
C ASN A 33 0.11 6.21 -6.35
N PRO A 34 0.63 5.66 -7.46
CA PRO A 34 1.53 6.39 -8.35
C PRO A 34 0.84 7.50 -9.15
N VAL A 35 -0.50 7.47 -9.27
CA VAL A 35 -1.24 8.46 -10.04
C VAL A 35 -1.49 9.72 -9.22
N THR A 36 -1.88 9.55 -7.95
CA THR A 36 -2.13 10.67 -7.04
C THR A 36 -0.87 11.10 -6.28
N ASN A 37 0.20 10.30 -6.35
CA ASN A 37 1.43 10.47 -5.57
C ASN A 37 1.18 10.44 -4.05
N GLU A 38 0.14 9.72 -3.62
CA GLU A 38 -0.20 9.52 -2.22
C GLU A 38 0.48 8.26 -1.67
N THR A 39 0.99 8.37 -0.45
CA THR A 39 1.58 7.25 0.29
C THR A 39 0.90 7.14 1.65
N PHE A 40 0.40 5.95 1.97
CA PHE A 40 -0.07 5.60 3.30
C PHE A 40 0.92 4.63 3.92
N THR A 41 1.32 4.90 5.16
CA THR A 41 2.26 4.06 5.89
C THR A 41 1.72 3.70 7.26
N ALA A 42 2.00 2.47 7.69
CA ALA A 42 1.70 2.04 9.04
C ALA A 42 2.85 1.19 9.57
N ALA A 43 3.18 1.40 10.84
CA ALA A 43 4.12 0.57 11.58
C ALA A 43 3.49 0.11 12.89
N GLN A 44 3.87 -1.08 13.34
CA GLN A 44 3.33 -1.65 14.58
C GLN A 44 3.59 -0.71 15.76
N GLY A 45 2.52 -0.26 16.41
CA GLY A 45 2.59 0.65 17.55
C GLY A 45 2.67 2.15 17.21
N GLU A 46 2.80 2.51 15.92
CA GLU A 46 2.94 3.91 15.48
C GLU A 46 1.68 4.49 14.82
N GLY A 47 0.67 3.65 14.54
CA GLY A 47 -0.56 4.07 13.90
C GLY A 47 -0.43 4.22 12.38
N LEU A 48 -1.26 5.06 11.79
CA LEU A 48 -1.32 5.32 10.35
C LEU A 48 -0.82 6.75 10.09
N ASN A 49 0.06 6.91 9.10
CA ASN A 49 0.48 8.20 8.55
C ASN A 49 0.13 8.29 7.07
#